data_AF-A0A951X6H2-F1
#
_entry.id   AF-A0A951X6H2-F1
#
_cell.length_a   1.000
_cell.length_b   1.000
_cell.length_c   1.000
_cell.angle_alpha   90.00
_cell.angle_beta   90.00
_cell.angle_gamma   90.00
#
_symmetry.space_group_name_H-M   'P 1'
#
loop_
_entity.id
_entity.type
_entity.pdbx_description
1 polymer ?
#
loop_
_entity_poly.entity_id
_entity_poly.type
_entity_poly.pdbx_seq_one_letter_code
_entity_poly.pdbx_strand_id
1 'polypeptide(L)'
;MANDRRSKSTPASGQAKPSLMWRGALFAFAANLLLVTVVNGLVQSSGWPVEFVGLATLAAPLFVGVLTGLYVPYRAGMHAFLGGMLSILPLAVFIFGGQWQPALYAGAFCTLGGALTEVVLRRRQEGRGG
;
A
#
# COMPACT_ATOMS: atom_id res chain seq x y z
N MET A 1 -53.95 -9.13 -1.51
CA MET A 1 -53.18 -7.88 -1.34
C MET A 1 -52.37 -7.99 -0.05
N ALA A 2 -51.13 -8.48 -0.14
CA ALA A 2 -50.19 -8.49 0.98
C ALA A 2 -49.14 -7.39 0.72
N ASN A 3 -49.11 -6.42 1.62
CA ASN A 3 -48.28 -5.22 1.54
C ASN A 3 -46.86 -5.56 2.00
N ASP A 4 -46.01 -5.92 1.05
CA ASP A 4 -44.61 -6.27 1.27
C ASP A 4 -43.79 -4.97 1.47
N ARG A 5 -43.92 -4.38 2.68
CA ARG A 5 -43.04 -3.29 3.12
C ARG A 5 -41.66 -3.89 3.38
N ARG A 6 -40.90 -4.05 2.29
CA ARG A 6 -39.46 -4.23 2.30
C ARG A 6 -38.86 -3.03 3.02
N SER A 7 -38.65 -3.18 4.32
CA SER A 7 -37.85 -2.28 5.14
C SER A 7 -36.51 -2.12 4.44
N LYS A 8 -36.36 -1.00 3.71
CA LYS A 8 -35.04 -0.48 3.37
C LYS A 8 -34.38 -0.26 4.72
N SER A 9 -33.50 -1.19 5.10
CA SER A 9 -32.54 -0.98 6.17
C SER A 9 -31.70 0.23 5.77
N THR A 10 -32.14 1.41 6.22
CA THR A 10 -31.38 2.64 6.23
C THR A 10 -30.05 2.29 6.91
N PRO A 11 -28.90 2.39 6.24
CA PRO A 11 -27.63 2.14 6.90
C PRO A 11 -27.53 3.15 8.05
N ALA A 12 -27.34 2.64 9.27
CA ALA A 12 -27.22 3.46 10.47
C ALA A 12 -26.14 4.52 10.24
N SER A 13 -26.57 5.77 10.14
CA SER A 13 -25.74 6.95 10.17
C SER A 13 -25.07 7.04 11.54
N GLY A 14 -23.82 6.60 11.67
CA GLY A 14 -23.13 6.69 12.96
C GLY A 14 -21.67 6.23 13.02
N GLN A 15 -21.23 5.27 12.21
CA GLN A 15 -19.82 4.96 12.12
C GLN A 15 -19.18 5.82 11.03
N ALA A 16 -18.77 7.03 11.40
CA ALA A 16 -17.86 7.83 10.58
C ALA A 16 -16.66 6.94 10.21
N LYS A 17 -16.53 6.59 8.91
CA LYS A 17 -15.37 5.84 8.42
C LYS A 17 -14.13 6.61 8.91
N PRO A 18 -13.15 5.95 9.57
CA PRO A 18 -11.95 6.62 10.07
C PRO A 18 -11.36 7.52 8.99
N SER A 19 -11.03 8.76 9.36
CA SER A 19 -10.48 9.76 8.46
C SER A 19 -9.15 9.27 7.89
N LEU A 20 -8.82 9.68 6.66
CA LEU A 20 -7.47 9.47 6.14
C LEU A 20 -6.49 10.21 7.04
N MET A 21 -5.60 9.46 7.68
CA MET A 21 -4.55 10.03 8.49
C MET A 21 -3.36 10.32 7.60
N TRP A 22 -3.02 11.59 7.43
CA TRP A 22 -1.86 12.01 6.66
C TRP A 22 -0.55 11.31 7.10
N ARG A 23 -0.46 11.00 8.40
CA ARG A 23 0.66 10.24 8.99
C ARG A 23 0.86 8.86 8.35
N GLY A 24 -0.21 8.16 7.97
CA GLY A 24 -0.13 6.85 7.31
C GLY A 24 0.41 6.95 5.89
N ALA A 25 0.01 7.99 5.15
CA ALA A 25 0.52 8.25 3.81
C ALA A 25 2.00 8.67 3.83
N LEU A 26 2.39 9.52 4.79
CA LEU A 26 3.78 9.89 5.04
C LEU A 26 4.65 8.69 5.40
N PHE A 27 4.16 7.80 6.26
CA PHE A 27 4.85 6.56 6.59
C PHE A 27 5.07 5.70 5.35
N ALA A 28 4.01 5.45 4.57
CA ALA A 28 4.10 4.69 3.34
C ALA A 28 5.09 5.31 2.36
N PHE A 29 5.04 6.62 2.16
CA PHE A 29 5.98 7.37 1.32
C PHE A 29 7.44 7.20 1.78
N ALA A 30 7.72 7.47 3.05
CA ALA A 30 9.07 7.43 3.60
C ALA A 30 9.64 6.01 3.61
N ALA A 31 8.83 5.04 4.02
CA ALA A 31 9.20 3.63 4.01
C ALA A 31 9.44 3.13 2.58
N ASN A 32 8.63 3.57 1.60
CA ASN A 32 8.80 3.17 0.21
C ASN A 32 10.09 3.74 -0.36
N LEU A 33 10.37 5.01 -0.12
CA LEU A 33 11.64 5.62 -0.52
C LEU A 33 12.83 4.94 0.12
N LEU A 34 12.81 4.78 1.45
CA LEU A 34 13.93 4.23 2.19
C LEU A 34 14.22 2.79 1.76
N LEU A 35 13.20 1.93 1.76
CA LEU A 35 13.41 0.51 1.49
C LEU A 35 13.80 0.26 0.03
N VAL A 36 13.14 0.93 -0.92
CA VAL A 36 13.51 0.81 -2.34
C VAL A 36 14.93 1.32 -2.59
N THR A 37 15.33 2.44 -1.96
CA THR A 37 16.69 2.98 -2.08
C THR A 37 17.73 2.00 -1.52
N VAL A 38 17.51 1.48 -0.31
CA VAL A 38 18.43 0.55 0.34
C VAL A 38 18.56 -0.75 -0.48
N VAL A 39 17.44 -1.32 -0.90
CA VAL A 39 17.45 -2.56 -1.67
C VAL A 39 18.09 -2.35 -3.04
N ASN A 40 17.77 -1.25 -3.73
CA ASN A 40 18.41 -0.91 -5.00
C ASN A 40 19.93 -0.74 -4.85
N GLY A 41 20.38 -0.02 -3.80
CA GLY A 41 21.80 0.14 -3.50
C GLY A 41 22.50 -1.19 -3.17
N LEU A 42 21.83 -2.10 -2.47
CA LEU A 42 22.36 -3.42 -2.13
C LEU A 42 22.50 -4.33 -3.36
N VAL A 43 21.52 -4.30 -4.25
CA VAL A 43 21.55 -5.07 -5.50
C VAL A 43 22.68 -4.56 -6.42
N GLN A 44 22.84 -3.24 -6.51
CA GLN A 44 23.93 -2.63 -7.27
C GLN A 44 25.31 -2.94 -6.66
N SER A 45 25.46 -2.89 -5.34
CA SER A 45 26.74 -3.16 -4.68
C SER A 45 27.15 -4.64 -4.73
N SER A 46 26.18 -5.55 -4.76
CA SER A 46 26.42 -6.99 -4.80
C SER A 46 26.69 -7.52 -6.22
N GLY A 47 26.54 -6.67 -7.25
CA GLY A 47 26.77 -7.05 -8.65
C GLY A 47 25.75 -8.07 -9.20
N TRP A 48 24.53 -8.11 -8.64
CA TRP A 48 23.53 -9.09 -9.03
C TRP A 48 23.01 -8.83 -10.45
N PRO A 49 22.64 -9.88 -11.20
CA PRO A 49 22.05 -9.73 -12.53
C PRO A 49 20.79 -8.85 -12.51
N VAL A 50 20.59 -8.07 -13.59
CA VAL A 50 19.49 -7.10 -13.73
C VAL A 50 18.11 -7.74 -13.56
N GLU A 51 17.96 -9.02 -13.87
CA GLU A 51 16.75 -9.83 -13.61
C GLU A 51 16.28 -9.73 -12.14
N PHE A 52 17.22 -9.75 -11.19
CA PHE A 52 16.93 -9.66 -9.76
C PHE A 52 16.61 -8.24 -9.30
N VAL A 53 17.01 -7.21 -10.06
CA VAL A 53 16.61 -5.82 -9.83
C VAL A 53 15.10 -5.68 -9.97
N GLY A 54 14.50 -6.40 -10.92
CA GLY A 54 13.04 -6.50 -11.07
C GLY A 54 12.39 -7.04 -9.79
N LEU A 55 12.82 -8.20 -9.32
CA LEU A 55 12.30 -8.80 -8.06
C LEU A 55 12.44 -7.87 -6.85
N ALA A 56 13.58 -7.21 -6.71
CA ALA A 56 13.83 -6.22 -5.65
C ALA A 56 12.89 -5.01 -5.73
N THR A 57 12.67 -4.48 -6.93
CA THR A 57 11.78 -3.33 -7.18
C THR A 57 10.30 -3.67 -7.07
N LEU A 58 9.94 -4.95 -6.98
CA LEU A 58 8.58 -5.41 -6.70
C LEU A 58 8.39 -5.80 -5.23
N ALA A 59 9.32 -6.58 -4.68
CA ALA A 59 9.21 -7.16 -3.35
C ALA A 59 9.34 -6.13 -2.23
N ALA A 60 10.29 -5.20 -2.33
CA ALA A 60 10.47 -4.12 -1.36
C ALA A 60 9.21 -3.24 -1.23
N PRO A 61 8.66 -2.67 -2.31
CA PRO A 61 7.45 -1.85 -2.22
C PRO A 61 6.24 -2.66 -1.74
N LEU A 62 6.09 -3.92 -2.18
CA LEU A 62 5.05 -4.81 -1.66
C LEU A 62 5.14 -4.94 -0.13
N PHE A 63 6.34 -5.17 0.40
CA PHE A 63 6.58 -5.27 1.83
C PHE A 63 6.25 -3.97 2.57
N VAL A 64 6.59 -2.82 1.99
CA VAL A 64 6.21 -1.50 2.53
C VAL A 64 4.70 -1.33 2.58
N GLY A 65 3.99 -1.73 1.52
CA GLY A 65 2.54 -1.76 1.50
C GLY A 65 1.98 -2.58 2.64
N VAL A 66 2.53 -3.77 2.85
CA VAL A 66 2.12 -4.66 3.95
C VAL A 66 2.36 -4.01 5.30
N LEU A 67 3.55 -3.45 5.53
CA LEU A 67 3.91 -2.73 6.77
C LEU A 67 2.98 -1.54 7.03
N THR A 68 2.64 -0.78 5.99
CA THR A 68 1.70 0.33 6.08
C THR A 68 0.34 -0.15 6.54
N GLY A 69 -0.12 -1.30 6.03
CA GLY A 69 -1.39 -1.90 6.45
C GLY A 69 -1.39 -2.42 7.89
N LEU A 70 -0.24 -2.88 8.39
CA LEU A 70 -0.09 -3.25 9.80
C LEU A 70 -0.02 -2.01 10.71
N TYR A 71 0.61 -0.92 10.24
CA TYR A 71 0.73 0.33 10.98
C TYR A 71 -0.59 1.09 11.06
N VAL A 72 -1.37 1.11 9.96
CA VAL A 72 -2.68 1.75 9.88
C VAL A 72 -3.72 0.73 9.40
N PRO A 73 -4.39 0.01 10.31
CA PRO A 73 -5.30 -1.08 9.95
C PRO A 73 -6.59 -0.62 9.25
N TYR A 74 -6.90 0.68 9.27
CA TYR A 74 -8.09 1.27 8.63
C TYR A 74 -7.73 1.99 7.34
N ARG A 75 -8.36 1.61 6.21
CA ARG A 75 -8.07 2.16 4.86
C ARG A 75 -6.57 2.06 4.49
N ALA A 76 -5.91 0.99 4.89
CA ALA A 76 -4.51 0.71 4.61
C ALA A 76 -4.13 0.88 3.13
N GLY A 77 -4.98 0.37 2.22
CA GLY A 77 -4.76 0.48 0.78
C GLY A 77 -4.74 1.94 0.29
N MET A 78 -5.55 2.82 0.89
CA MET A 78 -5.55 4.25 0.53
C MET A 78 -4.30 4.98 1.00
N HIS A 79 -3.80 4.66 2.19
CA HIS A 79 -2.55 5.25 2.70
C HIS A 79 -1.34 4.77 1.89
N ALA A 80 -1.29 3.46 1.59
CA ALA A 80 -0.26 2.87 0.74
C ALA A 80 -0.32 3.42 -0.70
N PHE A 81 -1.52 3.65 -1.24
CA PHE A 81 -1.71 4.30 -2.53
C PHE A 81 -1.17 5.73 -2.55
N LEU A 82 -1.56 6.57 -1.59
CA LEU A 82 -1.09 7.95 -1.53
C LEU A 82 0.43 8.02 -1.35
N GLY A 83 0.98 7.24 -0.42
CA GLY A 83 2.42 7.20 -0.20
C GLY A 83 3.19 6.64 -1.40
N GLY A 84 2.65 5.59 -2.02
CA GLY A 84 3.18 4.97 -3.24
C GLY A 84 3.21 5.96 -4.40
N MET A 85 2.10 6.63 -4.69
CA MET A 85 2.01 7.63 -5.77
C MET A 85 2.98 8.80 -5.52
N LEU A 86 3.03 9.31 -4.29
CA LEU A 86 3.94 10.40 -3.94
C LEU A 86 5.41 9.99 -4.09
N SER A 87 5.73 8.71 -3.85
CA SER A 87 7.09 8.18 -3.97
C SER A 87 7.57 7.95 -5.40
N ILE A 88 6.68 7.86 -6.39
CA ILE A 88 7.06 7.60 -7.80
C ILE A 88 8.02 8.66 -8.31
N LEU A 89 7.69 9.94 -8.12
CA LEU A 89 8.50 11.04 -8.64
C LEU A 89 9.92 11.04 -8.07
N PRO A 90 10.12 11.04 -6.73
CA PRO A 90 11.48 10.99 -6.19
C PRO A 90 12.21 9.68 -6.50
N LEU A 91 11.52 8.53 -6.59
CA LEU A 91 12.13 7.27 -7.00
C LEU A 91 12.62 7.31 -8.46
N ALA A 92 11.80 7.83 -9.37
CA ALA A 92 12.16 7.96 -10.78
C ALA A 92 13.36 8.88 -10.97
N VAL A 93 13.37 10.05 -10.32
CA VAL A 93 14.39 11.08 -10.53
C VAL A 93 15.69 10.77 -9.79
N PHE A 94 15.62 10.39 -8.51
CA PHE A 94 16.82 10.29 -7.67
C PHE A 94 17.38 8.87 -7.53
N ILE A 95 16.54 7.84 -7.64
CA ILE A 95 16.97 6.45 -7.36
C ILE A 95 17.17 5.64 -8.65
N PHE A 96 16.24 5.75 -9.60
CA PHE A 96 16.26 4.98 -10.83
C PHE A 96 16.83 5.73 -12.04
N GLY A 97 17.44 6.90 -11.84
CA GLY A 97 18.13 7.63 -12.90
C GLY A 97 17.26 7.97 -14.13
N GLY A 98 15.98 8.27 -13.91
CA GLY A 98 15.02 8.60 -14.96
C GLY A 98 14.21 7.41 -15.50
N GLN A 99 14.42 6.19 -15.01
CA GLN A 99 13.63 5.03 -15.41
C GLN A 99 12.25 5.04 -14.73
N TRP A 100 11.20 5.33 -15.50
CA TRP A 100 9.83 5.46 -14.99
C TRP A 100 9.16 4.12 -14.68
N GLN A 101 9.44 3.07 -15.46
CA GLN A 101 8.87 1.73 -15.23
C GLN A 101 9.08 1.20 -13.80
N PRO A 102 10.31 1.14 -13.26
CA PRO A 102 10.52 0.63 -11.89
C PRO A 102 9.89 1.54 -10.82
N ALA A 103 9.83 2.87 -11.06
CA ALA A 103 9.15 3.79 -10.16
C ALA A 103 7.63 3.54 -10.10
N LEU A 104 7.01 3.34 -11.27
CA LEU A 104 5.58 3.00 -11.38
C LEU A 104 5.28 1.66 -10.72
N TYR A 105 6.13 0.64 -10.94
CA TYR A 105 6.00 -0.64 -10.28
C TYR A 105 6.12 -0.52 -8.76
N ALA A 106 7.04 0.30 -8.26
CA ALA A 106 7.17 0.52 -6.83
C ALA A 106 5.93 1.16 -6.20
N GLY A 107 5.31 2.15 -6.87
CA GLY A 107 4.04 2.73 -6.41
C GLY A 107 2.89 1.71 -6.44
N ALA A 108 2.79 0.92 -7.52
CA ALA A 108 1.74 -0.07 -7.71
C ALA A 108 1.82 -1.22 -6.69
N PHE A 109 3.02 -1.78 -6.47
CA PHE A 109 3.21 -2.88 -5.53
C PHE A 109 3.08 -2.43 -4.07
N CYS A 110 3.46 -1.20 -3.74
CA CYS A 110 3.16 -0.61 -2.44
C CYS A 110 1.64 -0.54 -2.19
N THR A 111 0.89 -0.05 -3.19
CA THR A 111 -0.57 -0.03 -3.13
C THR A 111 -1.16 -1.44 -2.96
N LEU A 112 -0.67 -2.40 -3.75
CA LEU A 112 -1.12 -3.78 -3.71
C LEU A 112 -0.89 -4.42 -2.34
N GLY A 113 0.30 -4.24 -1.75
CA GLY A 113 0.63 -4.74 -0.42
C GLY A 113 -0.30 -4.16 0.66
N GLY A 114 -0.59 -2.86 0.59
CA GLY A 114 -1.52 -2.21 1.51
C GLY A 114 -2.95 -2.71 1.36
N ALA A 115 -3.42 -2.88 0.12
CA ALA A 115 -4.76 -3.41 -0.17
C ALA A 115 -4.91 -4.89 0.26
N LEU A 116 -3.89 -5.71 0.03
CA LEU A 116 -3.87 -7.11 0.46
C LEU A 116 -3.95 -7.21 1.99
N THR A 117 -3.11 -6.46 2.71
CA THR A 117 -3.15 -6.42 4.17
C THR A 117 -4.49 -5.93 4.68
N GLU A 118 -5.09 -4.92 4.03
CA GLU A 118 -6.43 -4.45 4.37
C GLU A 118 -7.47 -5.56 4.29
N VAL A 119 -7.49 -6.32 3.19
CA VAL A 119 -8.43 -7.45 2.99
C VAL A 119 -8.21 -8.54 4.04
N VAL A 120 -6.96 -8.88 4.34
CA VAL A 120 -6.60 -9.90 5.33
C VAL A 120 -7.05 -9.47 6.74
N LEU A 121 -6.81 -8.22 7.12
CA LEU A 121 -7.21 -7.70 8.43
C LEU A 121 -8.72 -7.63 8.58
N ARG A 122 -9.45 -7.21 7.54
CA ARG A 122 -10.92 -7.22 7.53
C ARG A 122 -11.49 -8.61 7.75
N ARG A 123 -10.99 -9.61 7.01
CA ARG A 123 -11.40 -11.02 7.18
C ARG A 123 -11.16 -11.56 8.59
N ARG A 124 -10.05 -11.16 9.23
CA ARG A 124 -9.74 -11.57 10.61
C ARG A 124 -10.66 -10.93 11.65
N GLN A 125 -11.16 -9.73 11.40
CA GLN A 125 -12.12 -9.06 12.27
C GLN A 125 -13.51 -9.70 12.16
N GLU A 126 -13.94 -10.06 10.94
CA GLU A 126 -15.21 -10.76 10.68
C GLU A 126 -15.23 -12.16 11.32
N GLY A 127 -14.12 -12.91 11.26
CA GLY A 127 -14.03 -14.25 11.86
C GLY A 127 -13.90 -14.29 13.39
N ARG A 128 -13.75 -13.14 14.07
CA ARG A 128 -13.64 -13.05 15.55
C ARG A 128 -14.96 -12.64 16.24
N GLY A 129 -16.02 -12.39 15.47
CA GLY A 129 -17.32 -11.94 15.97
C GLY A 129 -18.46 -12.95 15.80
N GLY A 130 -18.15 -14.22 15.47
CA GLY A 130 -19.10 -15.34 15.43
C GLY A 130 -18.72 -16.39 16.44
#